data_AF-A0A401YU84-F1
#
_entry.id   AF-A0A401YU84-F1
#
_cell.length_a   1.000
_cell.length_b   1.000
_cell.length_c   1.000
_cell.angle_alpha   90.00
_cell.angle_beta   90.00
_cell.angle_gamma   90.00
#
_symmetry.space_group_name_H-M   'P 1'
#
loop_
_entity.id
_entity.type
_entity.pdbx_description
1 polymer ?
#
loop_
_entity_poly.entity_id
_entity_poly.type
_entity_poly.pdbx_seq_one_letter_code
_entity_poly.pdbx_strand_id
1 'polypeptide(L)'
;MQQTTAELYLRLSDCTMRVGRGSRGRPALEVYAGYRLIDVAVAGSTLAPTLLRGALRSARREPAWALAWGVLPDDGVPPRVEFRRGRFVLQAPATIFADRFWVATVPGTYRALAVRTTDDAPVEGGRLTRMRLPRL
;
A
#
# COMPACT_ATOMS: atom_id res chain seq x y z
N MET A 1 22.06 16.54 3.38
CA MET A 1 21.09 15.77 4.20
C MET A 1 19.74 15.88 3.52
N GLN A 2 19.31 14.86 2.79
CA GLN A 2 17.97 14.84 2.18
C GLN A 2 16.98 14.52 3.30
N GLN A 3 15.98 15.39 3.48
CA GLN A 3 14.86 15.12 4.37
C GLN A 3 14.07 13.96 3.77
N THR A 4 14.36 12.73 4.20
CA THR A 4 13.45 11.61 3.94
C THR A 4 12.20 11.92 4.75
N THR A 5 11.13 12.38 4.09
CA THR A 5 9.86 12.63 4.77
C THR A 5 9.45 11.32 5.45
N ALA A 6 9.53 11.28 6.78
CA ALA A 6 9.24 10.08 7.56
C ALA A 6 7.74 9.72 7.57
N GLU A 7 6.91 10.59 7.01
CA GLU A 7 5.47 10.49 7.00
C GLU A 7 4.89 10.91 5.64
N LEU A 8 3.92 10.15 5.13
CA LEU A 8 3.18 10.45 3.90
C LEU A 8 1.68 10.38 4.20
N TYR A 9 1.01 11.53 4.14
CA TYR A 9 -0.44 11.62 4.29
C TYR A 9 -1.14 11.50 2.94
N LEU A 10 -2.09 10.56 2.85
CA LEU A 10 -2.81 10.20 1.65
C LEU A 10 -4.20 10.85 1.66
N ARG A 11 -4.29 12.06 1.09
CA ARG A 11 -5.54 12.86 1.09
C ARG A 11 -6.78 12.14 0.58
N LEU A 12 -6.66 11.18 -0.32
CA LEU A 12 -7.82 10.45 -0.85
C LEU A 12 -8.44 9.50 0.17
N SER A 13 -7.64 8.93 1.08
CA SER A 13 -8.08 7.87 1.99
C SER A 13 -8.00 8.25 3.47
N ASP A 14 -7.55 9.47 3.77
CA ASP A 14 -7.22 9.93 5.13
C ASP A 14 -6.30 8.97 5.90
N CYS A 15 -5.51 8.20 5.16
CA CYS A 15 -4.52 7.30 5.72
C CYS A 15 -3.18 8.01 5.83
N THR A 16 -2.43 7.68 6.87
CA THR A 16 -1.07 8.17 7.06
C THR A 16 -0.10 7.00 7.05
N MET A 17 0.95 7.14 6.25
CA MET A 17 2.04 6.18 6.15
C MET A 17 3.23 6.74 6.90
N ARG A 18 3.88 5.94 7.76
CA ARG A 18 5.09 6.36 8.48
C ARG A 18 6.17 5.32 8.36
N VAL A 19 7.43 5.76 8.28
CA VAL A 19 8.56 4.84 8.35
C VAL A 19 9.17 4.90 9.74
N GLY A 20 9.03 3.79 10.46
CA GLY A 20 9.66 3.53 11.73
C GLY A 20 10.77 2.48 11.63
N ARG A 21 11.22 2.01 12.78
CA ARG A 21 12.14 0.88 12.91
C ARG A 21 11.43 -0.28 13.59
N GLY A 22 11.33 -1.40 12.91
CA GLY A 22 10.87 -2.67 13.45
C GLY A 22 11.96 -3.40 14.25
N SER A 23 11.68 -4.66 14.58
CA SER A 23 12.61 -5.51 15.32
C SER A 23 13.96 -5.65 14.59
N ARG A 24 15.05 -5.60 15.37
CA ARG A 24 16.44 -5.59 14.88
C ARG A 24 16.81 -4.39 13.99
N GLY A 25 16.09 -3.26 14.13
CA GLY A 25 16.39 -2.02 13.40
C GLY A 25 15.96 -2.01 11.94
N ARG A 26 15.21 -3.03 11.50
CA ARG A 26 14.72 -3.13 10.11
C ARG A 26 13.72 -2.01 9.81
N PRO A 27 13.77 -1.39 8.61
CA PRO A 27 12.74 -0.43 8.21
C PRO A 27 11.34 -1.04 8.30
N ALA A 28 10.41 -0.30 8.88
CA ALA A 28 9.02 -0.70 9.00
C ALA A 28 8.10 0.41 8.49
N LEU A 29 7.22 0.08 7.55
CA LEU A 29 6.10 0.91 7.15
C LEU A 29 4.95 0.69 8.12
N GLU A 30 4.55 1.73 8.80
CA GLU A 30 3.36 1.77 9.63
C GLU A 30 2.22 2.44 8.85
N VAL A 31 1.06 1.79 8.83
CA VAL A 31 -0.13 2.30 8.14
C VAL A 31 -1.18 2.68 9.16
N TYR A 32 -1.58 3.95 9.15
CA TYR A 32 -2.57 4.52 10.05
C TYR A 32 -3.82 4.93 9.30
N ALA A 33 -4.98 4.71 9.94
CA ALA A 33 -6.25 5.31 9.56
C ALA A 33 -6.70 6.23 10.70
N GLY A 34 -6.66 7.55 10.49
CA GLY A 34 -6.66 8.50 11.60
C GLY A 34 -5.51 8.20 12.56
N TYR A 35 -5.81 8.01 13.86
CA TYR A 35 -4.82 7.68 14.89
C TYR A 35 -4.57 6.18 15.09
N ARG A 36 -5.30 5.32 14.38
CA ARG A 36 -5.24 3.87 14.60
C ARG A 36 -4.23 3.23 13.65
N LEU A 37 -3.23 2.55 14.21
CA LEU A 37 -2.36 1.65 13.46
C LEU A 37 -3.18 0.43 12.97
N ILE A 38 -3.20 0.21 11.67
CA ILE A 38 -4.02 -0.84 11.03
C ILE A 38 -3.18 -1.94 10.36
N ASP A 39 -1.94 -1.65 9.98
CA ASP A 39 -1.00 -2.65 9.45
C ASP A 39 0.45 -2.16 9.61
N VAL A 40 1.39 -3.12 9.53
CA VAL A 40 2.84 -2.89 9.51
C VAL A 40 3.50 -3.77 8.47
N ALA A 41 4.26 -3.19 7.54
CA ALA A 41 5.14 -3.91 6.61
C ALA A 41 6.60 -3.79 7.06
N VAL A 42 7.37 -4.87 7.08
CA VAL A 42 8.79 -4.83 7.47
C VAL A 42 9.66 -5.25 6.28
N ALA A 43 10.60 -4.40 5.89
CA ALA A 43 11.56 -4.71 4.83
C ALA A 43 12.66 -5.66 5.34
N GLY A 44 13.23 -6.50 4.47
CA GLY A 44 14.30 -7.43 4.82
C GLY A 44 13.86 -8.58 5.75
N SER A 45 12.63 -9.07 5.59
CA SER A 45 12.19 -10.33 6.20
C SER A 45 12.74 -11.52 5.42
N THR A 46 13.19 -12.57 6.13
CA THR A 46 13.72 -13.82 5.54
C THR A 46 12.63 -14.71 4.93
N LEU A 47 11.38 -14.54 5.37
CA LEU A 47 10.21 -14.99 4.62
C LEU A 47 10.01 -13.94 3.53
N ALA A 48 10.18 -14.35 2.26
CA ALA A 48 10.19 -13.49 1.08
C ALA A 48 9.28 -12.27 1.26
N PRO A 49 9.80 -11.03 1.21
CA PRO A 49 8.97 -9.85 1.35
C PRO A 49 7.90 -9.90 0.26
N THR A 50 6.65 -10.07 0.67
CA THR A 50 5.51 -10.12 -0.24
C THR A 50 5.40 -8.74 -0.88
N LEU A 51 5.49 -8.68 -2.21
CA LEU A 51 5.40 -7.44 -2.98
C LEU A 51 4.12 -6.68 -2.60
N LEU A 52 3.03 -7.41 -2.35
CA LEU A 52 1.80 -6.90 -1.79
C LEU A 52 1.67 -7.22 -0.29
N ARG A 53 1.71 -6.19 0.56
CA ARG A 53 1.44 -6.37 2.00
C ARG A 53 -0.04 -6.23 2.33
N GLY A 54 -0.66 -5.15 1.87
CA GLY A 54 -1.99 -4.78 2.32
C GLY A 54 -2.74 -3.93 1.29
N ALA A 55 -4.07 -3.98 1.37
CA ALA A 55 -4.93 -3.20 0.50
C ALA A 55 -6.27 -2.88 1.17
N LEU A 56 -6.71 -1.64 0.99
CA LEU A 56 -7.94 -1.08 1.53
C LEU A 56 -8.79 -0.40 0.48
N ARG A 57 -10.08 -0.26 0.78
CA ARG A 57 -11.00 0.60 0.04
C ARG A 57 -11.98 1.27 0.99
N SER A 58 -12.53 2.38 0.54
CA SER A 58 -13.47 3.18 1.32
C SER A 58 -14.73 2.44 1.79
N ALA A 59 -15.38 3.02 2.80
CA ALA A 59 -16.66 2.54 3.30
C ALA A 59 -17.81 2.83 2.31
N ARG A 60 -19.00 2.27 2.56
CA ARG A 60 -20.17 2.31 1.66
C ARG A 60 -20.79 3.71 1.48
N ARG A 61 -20.39 4.70 2.28
CA ARG A 61 -20.98 6.05 2.36
C ARG A 61 -19.93 7.17 2.31
N GLU A 62 -18.70 6.82 1.94
CA GLU A 62 -17.61 7.78 1.75
C GLU A 62 -17.31 7.92 0.26
N PRO A 63 -16.67 9.02 -0.16
CA PRO A 63 -16.03 9.09 -1.47
C PRO A 63 -15.27 7.79 -1.77
N ALA A 64 -15.49 7.25 -2.97
CA ALA A 64 -14.91 5.97 -3.33
C ALA A 64 -13.40 6.12 -3.53
N TRP A 65 -12.61 5.30 -2.83
CA TRP A 65 -11.17 5.20 -3.03
C TRP A 65 -10.67 3.77 -2.82
N ALA A 66 -9.49 3.50 -3.36
CA ALA A 66 -8.74 2.27 -3.16
C ALA A 66 -7.28 2.60 -2.88
N LEU A 67 -6.68 1.84 -1.98
CA LEU A 67 -5.33 2.00 -1.46
C LEU A 67 -4.65 0.63 -1.40
N ALA A 68 -3.38 0.57 -1.75
CA ALA A 68 -2.54 -0.60 -1.55
C ALA A 68 -1.12 -0.19 -1.20
N TRP A 69 -0.42 -1.07 -0.50
CA TRP A 69 0.97 -0.87 -0.11
C TRP A 69 1.71 -2.19 -0.02
N GLY A 70 3.03 -2.10 -0.05
CA GLY A 70 3.91 -3.24 0.08
C GLY A 70 5.36 -2.87 0.24
N VAL A 71 6.20 -3.89 0.19
CA VAL A 71 7.66 -3.74 0.26
C VAL A 71 8.20 -3.67 -1.16
N LEU A 72 9.12 -2.75 -1.39
CA LEU A 72 9.83 -2.64 -2.66
C LEU A 72 10.84 -3.79 -2.76
N PRO A 73 10.98 -4.45 -3.92
CA PRO A 73 12.07 -5.41 -4.11
C PRO A 73 13.44 -4.72 -4.01
N ASP A 74 14.48 -5.52 -3.79
CA ASP A 74 15.85 -5.01 -3.60
C ASP A 74 16.42 -4.31 -4.86
N ASP A 75 15.88 -4.60 -6.04
CA ASP A 75 16.21 -3.92 -7.30
C ASP A 75 15.67 -2.48 -7.37
N GLY A 76 14.81 -2.08 -6.42
CA GLY A 76 14.21 -0.76 -6.33
C GLY A 76 13.16 -0.46 -7.40
N VAL A 77 12.77 -1.45 -8.22
CA VAL A 77 11.83 -1.24 -9.33
C VAL A 77 10.42 -1.10 -8.78
N PRO A 78 9.72 0.03 -9.02
CA PRO A 78 8.34 0.19 -8.57
C PRO A 78 7.42 -0.85 -9.22
N PRO A 79 6.53 -1.50 -8.46
CA PRO A 79 5.60 -2.44 -9.05
C PRO A 79 4.56 -1.73 -9.94
N ARG A 80 4.12 -2.44 -10.97
CA ARG A 80 2.89 -2.12 -11.70
C ARG A 80 1.70 -2.52 -10.84
N VAL A 81 0.85 -1.56 -10.51
CA VAL A 81 -0.34 -1.78 -9.67
C VAL A 81 -1.60 -1.65 -10.53
N GLU A 82 -2.45 -2.67 -10.48
CA GLU A 82 -3.72 -2.72 -11.22
C GLU A 82 -4.89 -2.85 -10.24
N PHE A 83 -5.72 -1.82 -10.13
CA PHE A 83 -6.98 -1.89 -9.38
C PHE A 83 -8.12 -2.36 -10.28
N ARG A 84 -8.94 -3.29 -9.79
CA ARG A 84 -9.94 -4.01 -10.60
C ARG A 84 -11.37 -3.89 -10.06
N ARG A 85 -12.31 -3.64 -10.98
CA ARG A 85 -13.77 -3.68 -10.75
C ARG A 85 -14.47 -4.39 -11.92
N GLY A 86 -14.81 -5.66 -11.73
CA GLY A 86 -15.39 -6.47 -12.82
C GLY A 86 -14.37 -6.58 -13.95
N ARG A 87 -14.77 -6.19 -15.17
CA ARG A 87 -13.88 -6.12 -16.34
C ARG A 87 -13.03 -4.85 -16.42
N PHE A 88 -13.32 -3.84 -15.58
CA PHE A 88 -12.59 -2.59 -15.56
C PHE A 88 -11.28 -2.73 -14.78
N VAL A 89 -10.20 -2.25 -15.38
CA VAL A 89 -8.84 -2.23 -14.81
C VAL A 89 -8.30 -0.80 -14.89
N LEU A 90 -7.77 -0.31 -13.78
CA LEU A 90 -7.02 0.94 -13.73
C LEU A 90 -5.59 0.63 -13.31
N GLN A 91 -4.63 0.99 -14.16
CA GLN A 91 -3.22 1.03 -13.77
C GLN A 91 -2.98 2.28 -12.92
N ALA A 92 -2.32 2.09 -11.78
CA ALA A 92 -2.01 3.15 -10.83
C ALA A 92 -0.50 3.27 -10.65
N PRO A 93 0.06 4.49 -10.62
CA PRO A 93 1.45 4.68 -10.28
C PRO A 93 1.68 4.30 -8.80
N ALA A 94 2.80 3.62 -8.55
CA ALA A 94 3.29 3.35 -7.20
C ALA A 94 4.19 4.50 -6.75
N THR A 95 3.84 5.17 -5.65
CA THR A 95 4.70 6.11 -4.95
C THR A 95 5.69 5.34 -4.11
N ILE A 96 6.99 5.53 -4.38
CA ILE A 96 8.06 4.98 -3.55
C ILE A 96 8.19 5.80 -2.28
N PHE A 97 8.31 5.12 -1.16
CA PHE A 97 8.39 5.72 0.17
C PHE A 97 9.57 5.13 0.95
N ALA A 98 10.45 6.02 1.39
CA ALA A 98 11.71 5.70 2.09
C ALA A 98 12.56 4.60 1.40
N ASP A 99 12.54 4.56 0.06
CA ASP A 99 13.34 3.65 -0.79
C ASP A 99 13.19 2.14 -0.47
N ARG A 100 12.13 1.78 0.27
CA ARG A 100 11.91 0.42 0.77
C ARG A 100 10.48 -0.03 0.67
N PHE A 101 9.55 0.91 0.46
CA PHE A 101 8.14 0.64 0.41
C PHE A 101 7.54 1.32 -0.82
N TRP A 102 6.38 0.82 -1.20
CA TRP A 102 5.56 1.46 -2.21
C TRP A 102 4.13 1.60 -1.72
N VAL A 103 3.45 2.63 -2.21
CA VAL A 103 2.06 2.94 -1.90
C VAL A 103 1.36 3.38 -3.18
N ALA A 104 0.13 2.91 -3.41
CA ALA A 104 -0.70 3.37 -4.53
C ALA A 104 -2.11 3.68 -4.04
N THR A 105 -2.62 4.87 -4.38
CA THR A 105 -3.98 5.30 -4.05
C THR A 105 -4.68 5.84 -5.27
N VAL A 106 -5.95 5.48 -5.46
CA VAL A 106 -6.77 5.93 -6.60
C VAL A 106 -8.20 6.27 -6.15
N PRO A 107 -8.84 7.27 -6.78
CA PRO A 107 -10.27 7.48 -6.62
C PRO A 107 -11.05 6.39 -7.36
N GLY A 108 -12.24 6.07 -6.87
CA GLY A 108 -13.17 5.12 -7.48
C GLY A 108 -13.39 3.84 -6.68
N THR A 109 -14.31 3.01 -7.17
CA THR A 109 -14.69 1.75 -6.52
C THR A 109 -13.93 0.59 -7.12
N TYR A 110 -13.09 -0.07 -6.34
CA TYR A 110 -12.38 -1.29 -6.74
C TYR A 110 -12.56 -2.37 -5.69
N ARG A 111 -12.44 -3.64 -6.08
CA ARG A 111 -12.67 -4.78 -5.18
C ARG A 111 -11.54 -5.79 -5.17
N ALA A 112 -10.68 -5.76 -6.18
CA ALA A 112 -9.47 -6.56 -6.24
C ALA A 112 -8.31 -5.72 -6.76
N LEU A 113 -7.10 -6.20 -6.56
CA LEU A 113 -5.91 -5.68 -7.19
C LEU A 113 -4.97 -6.80 -7.65
N ALA A 114 -4.04 -6.43 -8.51
CA ALA A 114 -2.85 -7.19 -8.84
C ALA A 114 -1.62 -6.28 -8.83
N VAL A 115 -0.48 -6.86 -8.50
CA VAL A 115 0.82 -6.22 -8.53
C VAL A 115 1.84 -7.16 -9.15
N ARG A 116 2.81 -6.58 -9.88
CA ARG A 116 3.95 -7.29 -10.46
C ARG A 116 5.11 -6.32 -10.66
N THR A 117 6.34 -6.81 -10.57
CA THR A 117 7.56 -5.99 -10.78
C THR A 117 7.82 -5.78 -12.27
N THR A 118 7.71 -6.85 -13.06
CA THR A 118 7.84 -6.86 -14.52
C THR A 118 6.69 -7.62 -15.15
N ASP A 119 6.55 -7.57 -16.47
CA ASP A 119 5.44 -8.24 -17.15
C ASP A 119 5.52 -9.78 -17.07
N ASP A 120 6.74 -10.33 -16.93
CA ASP A 120 7.01 -11.76 -16.80
C ASP A 120 7.06 -12.25 -15.33
N ALA A 121 7.04 -11.33 -14.37
CA ALA A 121 7.06 -11.68 -12.96
C ALA A 121 5.73 -12.27 -12.50
N PRO A 122 5.74 -13.19 -11.49
CA PRO A 122 4.52 -13.66 -10.86
C PRO A 122 3.64 -12.52 -10.37
N VAL A 123 2.36 -12.60 -10.67
CA VAL A 123 1.37 -11.63 -10.20
C VAL A 123 0.97 -11.97 -8.77
N GLU A 124 1.21 -11.04 -7.85
CA GLU A 124 0.58 -11.07 -6.54
C GLU A 124 -0.71 -10.27 -6.57
N GLY A 125 -1.72 -10.67 -5.80
CA GLY A 125 -3.00 -9.96 -5.84
C GLY A 125 -3.97 -10.45 -4.79
N GLY A 126 -5.09 -9.75 -4.69
CA GLY A 126 -6.06 -10.06 -3.66
C GLY A 126 -7.29 -9.17 -3.68
N ARG A 127 -8.14 -9.37 -2.67
CA ARG A 127 -9.31 -8.52 -2.45
C ARG A 127 -8.91 -7.30 -1.62
N LEU A 128 -9.54 -6.17 -1.92
CA LEU A 128 -9.41 -4.96 -1.11
C LEU A 128 -10.29 -5.10 0.12
N THR A 129 -9.67 -5.01 1.30
CA THR A 129 -10.39 -4.99 2.56
C THR A 129 -11.19 -3.70 2.64
N ARG A 130 -12.49 -3.83 2.95
CA ARG A 130 -13.32 -2.64 3.15
C ARG A 130 -12.92 -2.00 4.47
N MET A 131 -12.57 -0.72 4.44
CA MET A 131 -12.38 0.05 5.66
C MET A 131 -13.68 0.03 6.46
N ARG A 132 -13.56 -0.36 7.73
CA ARG A 132 -14.64 -0.26 8.69
C ARG A 132 -14.42 1.05 9.40
N LEU A 133 -15.35 1.99 9.21
CA LEU A 133 -15.37 3.16 10.05
C LEU A 133 -15.44 2.71 11.52
N PRO A 134 -14.71 3.36 12.43
CA PRO A 134 -15.03 3.25 13.85
C PRO A 134 -16.53 3.51 13.99
N ARG A 135 -17.23 2.61 14.69
CA ARG A 135 -18.58 2.96 15.15
C ARG A 135 -18.35 4.10 16.13
N LEU A 136 -18.78 5.30 15.74
CA LEU A 136 -18.97 6.41 16.68
C LEU A 136 -19.99 5.99 17.73
#